data_AF-A0AAD6SCH7-F1
#
_entry.id   AF-A0AAD6SCH7-F1
#
_cell.length_a   1.000
_cell.length_b   1.000
_cell.length_c   1.000
_cell.angle_alpha   90.00
_cell.angle_beta   90.00
_cell.angle_gamma   90.00
#
_symmetry.space_group_name_H-M   'P 1'
#
loop_
_entity.id
_entity.type
_entity.pdbx_description
1 polymer ?
#
loop_
_entity_poly.entity_id
_entity_poly.type
_entity_poly.pdbx_seq_one_letter_code
_entity_poly.pdbx_strand_id
1 'polypeptide(L)'
;MLELDRADEEDARLRRERSALQVWFSEEWEVVGRAISDASSQADKYHLKLRQNQLVQLCATWRKGLPDLGVDLSTLPPWGPSAEQLAACRVDAHSAARGDDRRYGGDDEDDDVEVEGGGEDEDFGTLEALLYR
;
A
#
# COMPACT_ATOMS: atom_id res chain seq x y z
N MET A 1 -0.36 10.08 -38.90
CA MET A 1 0.88 10.81 -38.53
C MET A 1 0.84 11.18 -37.05
N LEU A 2 -0.21 11.81 -36.54
CA LEU A 2 -0.36 12.16 -35.10
C LEU A 2 -0.37 10.98 -34.10
N GLU A 3 -0.84 9.79 -34.51
CA GLU A 3 -0.93 8.63 -33.61
C GLU A 3 0.44 8.01 -33.30
N LEU A 4 1.40 8.12 -34.22
CA LEU A 4 2.75 7.59 -34.05
C LEU A 4 3.53 8.46 -33.05
N ASP A 5 3.48 9.78 -33.24
CA ASP A 5 4.14 10.73 -32.34
C ASP A 5 3.59 10.62 -30.92
N ARG A 6 2.26 10.44 -30.77
CA ARG A 6 1.63 10.21 -29.47
C ARG A 6 2.07 8.90 -28.82
N ALA A 7 2.24 7.84 -29.61
CA ALA A 7 2.70 6.55 -29.10
C ALA A 7 4.14 6.67 -28.58
N ASP A 8 5.03 7.34 -29.31
CA ASP A 8 6.43 7.56 -28.91
C ASP A 8 6.53 8.41 -27.63
N GLU A 9 5.70 9.44 -27.52
CA GLU A 9 5.62 10.27 -26.31
C GLU A 9 5.17 9.48 -25.09
N GLU A 10 4.13 8.65 -25.24
CA GLU A 10 3.61 7.83 -24.14
C GLU A 10 4.62 6.74 -23.75
N ASP A 11 5.30 6.12 -24.71
CA ASP A 11 6.39 5.18 -24.46
C ASP A 11 7.53 5.83 -23.65
N ALA A 12 7.96 7.03 -24.06
CA ALA A 12 8.99 7.79 -23.36
C ALA A 12 8.54 8.21 -21.95
N ARG A 13 7.25 8.48 -21.75
CA ARG A 13 6.66 8.79 -20.46
C ARG A 13 6.64 7.55 -19.55
N LEU A 14 6.15 6.41 -20.04
CA LEU A 14 6.10 5.16 -19.28
C LEU A 14 7.48 4.70 -18.83
N ARG A 15 8.51 4.83 -19.69
CA ARG A 15 9.90 4.53 -19.31
C ARG A 15 10.37 5.41 -18.15
N ARG A 16 10.08 6.71 -18.19
CA ARG A 16 10.44 7.66 -17.11
C ARG A 16 9.71 7.34 -15.81
N GLU A 17 8.40 7.11 -15.88
CA GLU A 17 7.59 6.78 -14.70
C GLU A 17 8.04 5.46 -14.06
N ARG A 18 8.28 4.43 -14.86
CA ARG A 18 8.85 3.16 -14.39
C ARG A 18 10.19 3.34 -13.69
N SER A 19 11.08 4.18 -14.25
CA SER A 19 12.40 4.44 -13.64
C SER A 19 12.25 5.18 -12.32
N ALA A 20 11.36 6.18 -12.26
CA ALA A 20 11.07 6.91 -11.03
C ALA A 20 10.50 5.99 -9.94
N LEU A 21 9.60 5.06 -10.28
CA LEU A 21 9.06 4.07 -9.34
C LEU A 21 10.15 3.18 -8.76
N GLN A 22 11.10 2.74 -9.59
CA GLN A 22 12.21 1.89 -9.14
C GLN A 22 13.17 2.62 -8.20
N VAL A 23 13.52 3.87 -8.53
CA VAL A 23 14.35 4.71 -7.67
C VAL A 23 13.65 4.97 -6.33
N TRP A 24 12.40 5.45 -6.38
CA TRP A 24 11.62 5.71 -5.16
C TRP A 24 11.52 4.48 -4.27
N PHE A 25 11.22 3.32 -4.86
CA PHE A 25 11.07 2.10 -4.10
C PHE A 25 12.40 1.67 -3.46
N SER A 26 13.52 1.79 -4.19
CA SER A 26 14.83 1.44 -3.68
C SER A 26 15.21 2.30 -2.45
N GLU A 27 14.93 3.60 -2.51
CA GLU A 27 15.19 4.52 -1.40
C GLU A 27 14.29 4.21 -0.20
N GLU A 28 12.99 4.07 -0.42
CA GLU A 28 12.02 3.75 0.64
C GLU A 28 12.39 2.42 1.33
N TRP A 29 12.80 1.42 0.57
CA TRP A 29 13.23 0.13 1.10
C TRP A 29 14.48 0.26 1.98
N GLU A 30 15.47 1.03 1.54
CA GLU A 30 16.66 1.29 2.35
C GLU A 30 16.33 2.05 3.64
N VAL A 31 15.48 3.08 3.56
CA VAL A 31 15.07 3.89 4.73
C VAL A 31 14.36 3.00 5.76
N VAL A 32 13.41 2.17 5.34
CA VAL A 32 12.72 1.25 6.24
C VAL A 32 13.68 0.21 6.81
N GLY A 33 14.61 -0.31 6.01
CA GLY A 33 15.65 -1.22 6.47
C GLY A 33 16.52 -0.61 7.57
N ARG A 34 17.01 0.61 7.36
CA ARG A 34 17.80 1.36 8.35
C ARG A 34 16.99 1.65 9.61
N ALA A 35 15.76 2.11 9.46
CA ALA A 35 14.87 2.39 10.60
C ALA A 35 14.63 1.13 11.46
N ILE A 36 14.48 -0.05 10.85
CA ILE A 36 14.35 -1.33 11.60
C ILE A 36 15.62 -1.64 12.39
N SER A 37 16.78 -1.41 11.79
CA SER A 37 18.09 -1.61 12.44
C SER A 37 18.32 -0.64 13.60
N ASP A 38 17.92 0.63 13.43
CA ASP A 38 18.16 1.71 14.39
C ASP A 38 17.11 1.76 15.51
N ALA A 39 15.93 1.15 15.30
CA ALA A 39 14.88 1.12 16.31
C ALA A 39 15.35 0.45 17.60
N SER A 40 15.14 1.12 18.73
CA SER A 40 15.44 0.60 20.06
C SER A 40 14.25 -0.13 20.69
N SER A 41 13.04 0.36 20.42
CA SER A 41 11.78 -0.20 20.93
C SER A 41 11.30 -1.39 20.09
N GLN A 42 10.78 -2.42 20.78
CA GLN A 42 10.17 -3.56 20.12
C GLN A 42 8.86 -3.19 19.39
N ALA A 43 8.12 -2.20 19.90
CA ALA A 43 6.90 -1.71 19.26
C ALA A 43 7.22 -1.04 17.91
N ASP A 44 8.23 -0.18 17.87
CA ASP A 44 8.66 0.50 16.63
C ASP A 44 9.14 -0.52 15.59
N LYS A 45 9.93 -1.51 16.01
CA LYS A 45 10.34 -2.62 15.14
C LYS A 45 9.16 -3.37 14.56
N TYR A 46 8.11 -3.60 15.35
CA TYR A 46 6.91 -4.27 14.86
C TYR A 46 6.21 -3.45 13.77
N HIS A 47 5.98 -2.16 14.00
CA HIS A 47 5.36 -1.28 13.01
C HIS A 47 6.20 -1.13 11.74
N LEU A 48 7.52 -1.02 11.88
CA LEU A 48 8.43 -0.93 10.74
C LEU A 48 8.49 -2.24 9.94
N LYS A 49 8.41 -3.40 10.59
CA LYS A 49 8.28 -4.69 9.90
C LYS A 49 6.94 -4.83 9.18
N LEU A 50 5.85 -4.32 9.75
CA LEU A 50 4.57 -4.29 9.06
C LEU A 50 4.65 -3.43 7.80
N ARG A 51 5.28 -2.26 7.89
CA ARG A 51 5.55 -1.39 6.73
C ARG A 51 6.44 -2.09 5.69
N GLN A 52 7.49 -2.76 6.13
CA GLN A 52 8.36 -3.54 5.24
C GLN A 52 7.56 -4.60 4.48
N ASN A 53 6.68 -5.35 5.15
CA ASN A 53 5.83 -6.34 4.50
C ASN A 53 4.89 -5.72 3.46
N GLN A 54 4.30 -4.55 3.75
CA GLN A 54 3.50 -3.81 2.78
C GLN A 54 4.31 -3.40 1.55
N LEU A 55 5.56 -2.97 1.73
CA LEU A 55 6.45 -2.64 0.61
C LEU A 55 6.79 -3.88 -0.24
N VAL A 56 6.98 -5.05 0.37
CA VAL A 56 7.17 -6.30 -0.37
C VAL A 56 5.92 -6.63 -1.21
N GLN A 57 4.71 -6.47 -0.66
CA GLN A 57 3.45 -6.66 -1.39
C GLN A 57 3.31 -5.68 -2.56
N LEU A 58 3.66 -4.41 -2.33
CA LEU A 58 3.65 -3.37 -3.34
C LEU A 58 4.62 -3.71 -4.49
N CYS A 59 5.85 -4.09 -4.16
CA CYS A 59 6.85 -4.50 -5.13
C CYS A 59 6.39 -5.72 -5.94
N ALA A 60 5.78 -6.72 -5.30
CA ALA A 60 5.27 -7.90 -5.99
C ALA A 60 4.13 -7.55 -6.96
N THR A 61 3.27 -6.60 -6.58
CA THR A 61 2.17 -6.10 -7.43
C THR A 61 2.72 -5.33 -8.63
N TRP A 62 3.65 -4.40 -8.39
CA TRP A 62 4.26 -3.62 -9.47
C TRP A 62 5.06 -4.47 -10.44
N ARG A 63 5.86 -5.44 -9.95
CA ARG A 63 6.61 -6.34 -10.83
C ARG A 63 5.73 -7.21 -11.73
N LYS A 64 4.48 -7.48 -11.34
CA LYS A 64 3.50 -8.19 -12.18
C LYS A 64 2.83 -7.28 -13.21
N GLY A 65 2.60 -6.01 -12.85
CA GLY A 65 1.89 -5.05 -13.69
C GLY A 65 2.80 -4.23 -14.61
N LEU A 66 4.10 -4.16 -14.34
CA LEU A 66 5.04 -3.38 -15.12
C LEU A 66 5.45 -4.14 -16.39
N PRO A 67 5.19 -3.57 -17.59
CA PRO A 67 5.66 -4.16 -18.84
C PRO A 67 7.18 -4.06 -18.96
N ASP A 68 7.77 -4.95 -19.75
CA ASP A 68 9.17 -4.84 -20.14
C ASP A 68 9.32 -3.71 -21.18
N LEU A 69 9.67 -2.53 -20.69
CA LEU A 69 9.76 -1.30 -21.50
C LEU A 69 11.14 -1.11 -22.16
N GLY A 70 12.02 -2.13 -22.14
CA GLY A 70 13.36 -2.07 -22.71
C GLY A 70 14.26 -1.02 -22.05
N VAL A 71 13.97 -0.67 -20.79
CA VAL A 71 14.78 0.28 -20.01
C VAL A 71 16.08 -0.39 -19.58
N ASP A 72 17.20 0.33 -19.71
CA ASP A 72 18.50 -0.15 -19.27
C ASP A 72 18.55 -0.30 -17.74
N LEU A 73 18.33 -1.53 -17.29
CA LEU A 73 18.33 -1.92 -15.89
C LEU A 73 19.69 -1.72 -15.22
N SER A 74 20.79 -1.63 -15.98
CA SER A 74 22.14 -1.47 -15.43
C SER A 74 22.36 -0.08 -14.83
N THR A 75 21.57 0.90 -15.26
CA THR A 75 21.63 2.29 -14.77
C THR A 75 20.75 2.53 -13.55
N LEU A 76 19.83 1.61 -13.25
CA LEU A 76 18.85 1.75 -12.19
C LEU A 76 19.24 0.95 -10.95
N PRO A 77 18.95 1.44 -9.74
CA PRO A 77 19.19 0.68 -8.51
C PRO A 77 18.34 -0.59 -8.51
N PRO A 78 18.82 -1.70 -7.92
CA PRO A 78 18.03 -2.91 -7.82
C PRO A 78 16.75 -2.66 -7.02
N TRP A 79 15.69 -3.40 -7.35
CA TRP A 79 14.52 -3.47 -6.48
C TRP A 79 14.95 -4.06 -5.13
N GLY A 80 14.73 -3.32 -4.05
CA GLY A 80 15.27 -3.61 -2.72
C GLY A 80 15.08 -5.05 -2.17
N PRO A 81 13.86 -5.65 -2.20
CA PRO A 81 13.61 -6.95 -1.59
C PRO A 81 14.23 -8.09 -2.40
N SER A 82 14.80 -9.06 -1.68
CA SER A 82 15.34 -10.28 -2.29
C SER A 82 14.22 -11.12 -2.94
N ALA A 83 14.60 -11.99 -3.87
CA ALA A 83 13.67 -12.93 -4.50
C ALA A 83 12.97 -13.84 -3.46
N GLU A 84 13.66 -14.17 -2.37
CA GLU A 84 13.12 -14.98 -1.27
C GLU A 84 12.05 -14.22 -0.47
N GLN A 85 12.29 -12.93 -0.18
CA GLN A 85 11.33 -12.07 0.53
C GLN A 85 10.04 -11.88 -0.30
N LEU A 86 10.18 -11.73 -1.62
CA LEU A 86 9.05 -11.66 -2.54
C LEU A 86 8.28 -12.98 -2.64
N ALA A 87 8.96 -14.12 -2.53
CA ALA A 87 8.33 -15.44 -2.55
C ALA A 87 7.54 -15.72 -1.26
N ALA A 88 8.11 -15.35 -0.09
CA ALA A 88 7.45 -15.50 1.21
C ALA A 88 6.12 -14.72 1.28
N CYS A 89 6.09 -13.53 0.67
CA CYS A 89 4.90 -12.68 0.61
C CYS A 89 3.69 -13.32 -0.10
N ARG A 90 3.92 -14.27 -1.03
CA ARG A 90 2.83 -15.02 -1.69
C ARG A 90 2.09 -15.94 -0.72
N VAL A 91 2.72 -16.36 0.37
CA VAL A 91 2.14 -17.31 1.33
C VAL A 91 1.15 -16.60 2.27
N ASP A 92 1.47 -15.38 2.70
CA ASP A 92 0.62 -14.64 3.65
C ASP A 92 -0.66 -14.09 3.03
N ALA A 93 -0.64 -13.75 1.73
CA ALA A 93 -1.84 -13.30 1.01
C ALA A 93 -2.93 -14.40 0.90
N HIS A 94 -2.56 -15.68 0.96
CA HIS A 94 -3.52 -16.79 1.02
C HIS A 94 -4.04 -17.08 2.43
N SER A 95 -3.40 -16.53 3.47
CA SER A 95 -3.83 -16.71 4.86
C SER A 95 -4.92 -15.74 5.29
N ALA A 96 -5.09 -14.59 4.60
CA ALA A 96 -6.08 -13.57 4.96
C ALA A 96 -7.48 -13.79 4.34
N ALA A 97 -7.62 -14.74 3.40
CA ALA A 97 -8.86 -14.97 2.66
C ALA A 97 -9.76 -16.09 3.21
N ARG A 98 -9.42 -16.70 4.36
CA ARG A 98 -10.34 -17.60 5.07
C ARG A 98 -11.20 -16.80 6.03
N GLY A 99 -12.07 -15.99 5.45
CA GLY A 99 -13.23 -15.44 6.15
C GLY A 99 -14.02 -16.60 6.74
N ASP A 100 -14.10 -16.61 8.06
CA ASP A 100 -14.93 -17.44 8.91
C ASP A 100 -16.40 -17.22 8.50
N ASP A 101 -16.93 -18.08 7.63
CA ASP A 101 -18.37 -18.15 7.30
C ASP A 101 -19.12 -18.81 8.46
N ARG A 102 -19.06 -18.19 9.63
CA ARG A 102 -20.02 -18.45 10.70
C ARG A 102 -21.31 -17.74 10.32
N ARG A 103 -22.09 -18.48 9.55
CA ARG A 103 -23.55 -18.44 9.47
C ARG A 103 -24.12 -18.05 10.85
N TYR A 104 -24.42 -16.77 11.04
CA TYR A 104 -25.26 -16.30 12.13
C TYR A 104 -26.65 -16.89 11.87
N GLY A 105 -26.91 -18.04 12.49
CA GLY A 105 -28.27 -18.53 12.68
C GLY A 105 -28.95 -17.59 13.66
N GLY A 106 -29.98 -16.91 13.19
CA GLY A 106 -30.84 -16.10 14.04
C GLY A 106 -31.50 -16.97 15.11
N ASP A 107 -31.62 -16.38 16.29
CA ASP A 107 -32.76 -16.63 17.15
C ASP A 107 -33.19 -15.25 17.65
N ASP A 108 -34.39 -14.87 17.23
CA ASP A 108 -35.13 -13.71 17.68
C ASP A 108 -35.53 -13.95 19.14
N GLU A 109 -35.11 -13.09 20.07
CA GLU A 109 -35.86 -12.89 21.30
C GLU A 109 -36.02 -11.37 21.49
N ASP A 110 -37.27 -10.94 21.34
CA ASP A 110 -37.78 -9.60 21.64
C ASP A 110 -37.35 -9.16 23.04
N ASP A 111 -36.75 -7.97 23.15
CA ASP A 111 -36.82 -7.20 24.40
C ASP A 111 -37.04 -5.72 24.06
N ASP A 112 -38.30 -5.32 24.17
CA ASP A 112 -38.78 -3.94 24.15
C ASP A 112 -38.13 -3.16 25.29
N VAL A 113 -37.25 -2.21 24.98
CA VAL A 113 -36.91 -1.13 25.92
C VAL A 113 -36.94 0.22 25.21
N GLU A 114 -37.89 1.03 25.65
CA GLU A 114 -38.20 2.39 25.21
C GLU A 114 -36.97 3.31 25.29
N VAL A 115 -36.54 3.86 24.15
CA VAL A 115 -35.56 4.96 24.11
C VAL A 115 -36.31 6.28 24.19
N GLU A 116 -36.33 6.86 25.39
CA GLU A 116 -36.72 8.25 25.61
C GLU A 116 -35.70 9.19 24.95
N GLY A 117 -36.23 10.21 24.27
CA GLY A 117 -35.48 11.14 23.44
C GLY A 117 -34.67 12.21 24.20
N GLY A 118 -33.71 12.76 23.46
CA GLY A 118 -32.87 13.92 23.78
C GLY A 118 -31.57 13.75 23.01
N GLY A 119 -31.33 14.37 21.85
CA GLY A 119 -31.49 15.79 21.56
C GLY A 119 -30.11 16.44 21.74
N GLU A 120 -29.40 16.67 20.63
CA GLU A 120 -28.58 17.87 20.35
C GLU A 120 -27.65 17.60 19.15
N ASP A 121 -27.82 18.44 18.14
CA ASP A 121 -27.11 18.43 16.86
C ASP A 121 -25.67 18.91 17.06
N GLU A 122 -24.68 18.01 16.97
CA GLU A 122 -23.28 18.42 16.88
C GLU A 122 -22.93 18.80 15.43
N ASP A 123 -23.04 20.11 15.19
CA ASP A 123 -22.56 20.85 14.03
C ASP A 123 -21.07 20.54 13.77
N PHE A 124 -20.80 19.66 12.80
CA PHE A 124 -19.45 19.36 12.32
C PHE A 124 -18.96 20.54 11.48
N GLY A 125 -18.47 21.57 12.18
CA GLY A 125 -17.85 22.76 11.61
C GLY A 125 -16.78 22.38 10.58
N THR A 126 -16.99 22.86 9.37
CA THR A 126 -16.15 22.69 8.18
C THR A 126 -14.68 23.01 8.47
N LEU A 127 -13.81 22.04 8.22
CA LEU A 127 -12.34 22.08 8.27
C LEU A 127 -11.70 23.04 7.23
N GLU A 128 -12.40 24.09 6.80
CA GLU A 128 -11.95 25.01 5.75
C GLU A 128 -11.25 26.27 6.31
N ALA A 129 -11.21 26.46 7.63
CA ALA A 129 -10.67 27.68 8.27
C ALA A 129 -9.15 27.65 8.56
N LEU A 130 -8.41 26.60 8.19
CA LEU A 130 -6.96 26.50 8.49
C LEU A 130 -6.03 26.64 7.28
N LEU A 131 -6.55 27.00 6.10
CA LEU A 131 -5.74 27.22 4.90
C LEU A 131 -5.65 28.68 4.43
N TYR A 132 -5.94 29.64 5.31
CA TYR A 132 -5.62 31.04 5.06
C TYR A 132 -5.14 31.74 6.32
N ARG A 133 -3.85 31.59 6.63
CA ARG A 133 -3.12 32.55 7.46
C ARG A 133 -1.68 32.70 7.01
#